data_AF-A0A9D5RGR7-F1
#
_entry.id   AF-A0A9D5RGR7-F1
#
_cell.length_a   1.000
_cell.length_b   1.000
_cell.length_c   1.000
_cell.angle_alpha   90.00
_cell.angle_beta   90.00
_cell.angle_gamma   90.00
#
_symmetry.space_group_name_H-M   'P 1'
#
loop_
_entity.id
_entity.type
_entity.pdbx_description
1 polymer ?
#
loop_
_entity_poly.entity_id
_entity_poly.type
_entity_poly.pdbx_seq_one_letter_code
_entity_poly.pdbx_strand_id
1 'polypeptide(L)'
;MKLHVLLLGKLAYFLAGRGCFRHIPDEPYLKCIFYLRTGKKIDFNCPKTFSEKINWLKIHDRNPYYTKLVDKYEVKQIVGEIIGESHIIPTYGVWNTFDEVDFNSLPKEFVLKCTHDSGSVVIIRDKDNVDKAELKRHFEECMSKRIYDYAREWAYRDVSPRIIAEKYMFDESGVELKDYKLFTFNGKAKIIQVDFNRFSGHKRLYYSREWEKLELSILIKSSDKVI
;
A
#
# COMPACT_ATOMS: atom_id res chain seq x y z
N MET A 1 -17.09 12.42 -16.08
CA MET A 1 -15.80 13.14 -16.12
C MET A 1 -15.23 13.00 -17.52
N LYS A 2 -14.81 14.09 -18.18
CA LYS A 2 -14.32 14.04 -19.56
C LYS A 2 -12.96 13.30 -19.62
N LEU A 3 -12.72 12.52 -20.68
CA LEU A 3 -11.53 11.66 -20.85
C LEU A 3 -10.20 12.43 -20.67
N HIS A 4 -10.14 13.68 -21.11
CA HIS A 4 -8.95 14.52 -20.96
C HIS A 4 -8.61 14.82 -19.49
N VAL A 5 -9.60 14.96 -18.61
CA VAL A 5 -9.37 15.22 -17.17
C VAL A 5 -8.71 14.01 -16.51
N LEU A 6 -9.13 12.79 -16.89
CA LEU A 6 -8.52 11.54 -16.43
C LEU A 6 -7.07 11.41 -16.89
N LEU A 7 -6.78 11.74 -18.15
CA LEU A 7 -5.43 11.72 -18.70
C LEU A 7 -4.52 12.74 -18.01
N LEU A 8 -5.01 13.96 -17.80
CA LEU A 8 -4.30 15.00 -17.04
C LEU A 8 -4.03 14.56 -15.60
N GLY A 9 -4.99 13.90 -14.95
CA GLY A 9 -4.80 13.34 -13.61
C GLY A 9 -3.69 12.29 -13.54
N LYS A 10 -3.62 11.38 -14.53
CA LYS A 10 -2.53 10.39 -14.63
C LYS A 10 -1.17 11.06 -14.85
N LEU A 11 -1.09 12.03 -15.76
CA LEU A 11 0.13 12.77 -16.04
C LEU A 11 0.60 13.58 -14.81
N ALA A 12 -0.32 14.28 -14.14
CA ALA A 12 -0.01 15.04 -12.93
C ALA A 12 0.55 14.11 -11.84
N TYR A 13 -0.05 12.94 -11.63
CA TYR A 13 0.45 11.99 -10.63
C TYR A 13 1.84 11.46 -10.98
N PHE A 14 2.10 11.18 -12.26
CA PHE A 14 3.42 10.76 -12.75
C PHE A 14 4.50 11.83 -12.53
N LEU A 15 4.19 13.10 -12.85
CA LEU A 15 5.10 14.22 -12.61
C LEU A 15 5.32 14.48 -11.11
N ALA A 16 4.27 14.32 -10.30
CA ALA A 16 4.39 14.41 -8.84
C ALA A 16 5.34 13.36 -8.27
N GLY A 17 5.29 12.13 -8.79
CA GLY A 17 6.20 11.05 -8.41
C GLY A 17 7.67 11.33 -8.74
N ARG A 18 7.93 12.24 -9.68
CA ARG A 18 9.27 12.76 -10.02
C ARG A 18 9.66 14.03 -9.26
N GLY A 19 8.82 14.46 -8.32
CA GLY A 19 9.09 15.61 -7.46
C GLY A 19 8.78 16.98 -8.09
N CYS A 20 8.18 17.05 -9.29
CA CYS A 20 7.90 18.32 -9.98
C CYS A 20 6.99 19.28 -9.19
N PHE A 21 6.25 18.77 -8.21
CA PHE A 21 5.29 19.54 -7.40
C PHE A 21 5.67 19.63 -5.92
N ARG A 22 6.92 19.32 -5.53
CA ARG A 22 7.37 19.40 -4.12
C ARG A 22 7.23 20.80 -3.52
N HIS A 23 7.33 21.85 -4.34
CA HIS A 23 7.22 23.24 -3.90
C HIS A 23 5.78 23.71 -3.68
N ILE A 24 4.78 22.95 -4.14
CA ILE A 24 3.38 23.31 -3.95
C ILE A 24 2.96 22.89 -2.53
N PRO A 25 2.39 23.81 -1.72
CA PRO A 25 1.88 23.47 -0.40
C PRO A 25 0.83 22.34 -0.46
N ASP A 26 0.76 21.52 0.60
CA ASP A 26 -0.01 20.28 0.60
C ASP A 26 -1.50 20.48 0.26
N GLU A 27 -2.13 21.50 0.83
CA GLU A 27 -3.57 21.75 0.65
C GLU A 27 -3.94 22.14 -0.80
N PRO A 28 -3.33 23.16 -1.44
CA PRO A 28 -3.54 23.44 -2.87
C PRO A 28 -3.25 22.23 -3.77
N TYR A 29 -2.18 21.49 -3.49
CA TYR A 29 -1.83 20.29 -4.25
C TYR A 29 -2.94 19.24 -4.18
N LEU A 30 -3.42 18.93 -2.97
CA LEU A 30 -4.47 17.94 -2.76
C LEU A 30 -5.81 18.38 -3.36
N LYS A 31 -6.17 19.67 -3.29
CA LYS A 31 -7.35 20.22 -3.98
C LYS A 31 -7.29 19.95 -5.48
N CYS A 32 -6.13 20.21 -6.11
CA CYS A 32 -5.92 20.00 -7.53
C CYS A 32 -6.02 18.51 -7.91
N ILE A 33 -5.26 17.65 -7.24
CA ILE A 33 -5.22 16.21 -7.54
C ILE A 33 -6.57 15.55 -7.27
N PHE A 34 -7.27 15.93 -6.19
CA PHE A 34 -8.61 15.42 -5.90
C PHE A 34 -9.59 15.78 -7.02
N TYR A 35 -9.56 17.02 -7.51
CA TYR A 35 -10.39 17.45 -8.64
C TYR A 35 -10.06 16.69 -9.92
N LEU A 36 -8.78 16.55 -10.27
CA LEU A 36 -8.36 15.83 -11.49
C LEU A 36 -8.76 14.35 -11.46
N ARG A 37 -8.86 13.72 -10.28
CA ARG A 37 -9.22 12.31 -10.14
C ARG A 37 -10.71 12.06 -10.02
N THR A 38 -11.46 12.98 -9.41
CA THR A 38 -12.87 12.75 -9.05
C THR A 38 -13.84 13.64 -9.81
N GLY A 39 -13.36 14.74 -10.39
CA GLY A 39 -14.18 15.83 -10.95
C GLY A 39 -14.88 16.68 -9.90
N LYS A 40 -14.62 16.47 -8.59
CA LYS A 40 -15.23 17.19 -7.48
C LYS A 40 -14.22 18.09 -6.80
N LYS A 41 -14.67 19.25 -6.30
CA LYS A 41 -13.86 20.11 -5.42
C LYS A 41 -13.97 19.60 -3.99
N ILE A 42 -12.86 19.62 -3.26
CA ILE A 42 -12.83 19.30 -1.83
C ILE A 42 -12.87 20.57 -1.00
N ASP A 43 -13.69 20.56 0.05
CA ASP A 43 -13.71 21.56 1.11
C ASP A 43 -13.12 20.97 2.39
N PHE A 44 -11.94 21.42 2.78
CA PHE A 44 -11.27 20.96 4.00
C PHE A 44 -11.88 21.53 5.28
N ASN A 45 -12.68 22.60 5.21
CA ASN A 45 -13.39 23.10 6.38
C ASN A 45 -14.60 22.23 6.74
N CYS A 46 -15.15 21.50 5.76
CA CYS A 46 -16.32 20.65 5.93
C CYS A 46 -16.23 19.38 5.05
N PRO A 47 -15.32 18.43 5.35
CA PRO A 47 -15.23 17.17 4.59
C PRO A 47 -16.50 16.32 4.81
N LYS A 48 -17.15 15.89 3.74
CA LYS A 48 -18.43 15.15 3.78
C LYS A 48 -18.29 13.68 3.45
N THR A 49 -17.39 13.34 2.54
CA THR A 49 -17.16 11.96 2.10
C THR A 49 -15.97 11.32 2.81
N PHE A 50 -15.91 9.99 2.83
CA PHE A 50 -14.75 9.26 3.33
C PHE A 50 -13.45 9.72 2.66
N SER A 51 -13.44 9.83 1.33
CA SER A 51 -12.26 10.28 0.57
C SER A 51 -11.86 11.71 0.90
N GLU A 52 -12.81 12.62 1.16
CA GLU A 52 -12.51 13.97 1.62
C GLU A 52 -11.90 13.96 3.02
N LYS A 53 -12.45 13.15 3.94
CA LYS A 53 -11.90 13.00 5.29
C LYS A 53 -10.49 12.41 5.29
N ILE A 54 -10.20 11.44 4.42
CA ILE A 54 -8.84 10.91 4.26
C ILE A 54 -7.87 11.99 3.80
N ASN A 55 -8.24 12.83 2.82
CA ASN A 55 -7.38 13.94 2.40
C ASN A 55 -7.24 15.01 3.49
N TRP A 56 -8.28 15.25 4.29
CA TRP A 56 -8.21 16.13 5.46
C TRP A 56 -7.18 15.63 6.48
N LEU A 57 -7.20 14.32 6.79
CA LEU A 57 -6.23 13.71 7.71
C LEU A 57 -4.78 13.89 7.24
N LYS A 58 -4.52 13.80 5.93
CA LYS A 58 -3.17 13.99 5.36
C LYS A 58 -2.50 15.31 5.76
N ILE A 59 -3.27 16.38 5.98
CA ILE A 59 -2.73 17.70 6.31
C ILE A 59 -2.93 18.09 7.77
N HIS A 60 -3.95 17.54 8.46
CA HIS A 60 -4.30 17.94 9.83
C HIS A 60 -3.90 16.92 10.91
N ASP A 61 -3.84 15.62 10.61
CA ASP A 61 -3.44 14.59 11.57
C ASP A 61 -2.01 14.13 11.30
N ARG A 62 -1.07 14.77 12.01
CA ARG A 62 0.37 14.62 11.79
C ARG A 62 1.06 13.81 12.89
N ASN A 63 0.39 12.80 13.44
CA ASN A 63 0.95 11.96 14.48
C ASN A 63 2.21 11.23 14.00
N PRO A 64 3.39 11.45 14.62
CA PRO A 64 4.64 10.80 14.23
C PRO A 64 4.63 9.28 14.43
N TYR A 65 3.73 8.76 15.28
CA TYR A 65 3.56 7.32 15.46
C TYR A 65 3.15 6.60 14.18
N TYR A 66 2.43 7.28 13.27
CA TYR A 66 1.97 6.67 12.02
C TYR A 66 3.11 6.26 11.09
N THR A 67 4.27 6.91 11.18
CA THR A 67 5.46 6.52 10.41
C THR A 67 5.91 5.10 10.73
N LYS A 68 5.81 4.69 12.00
CA LYS A 68 6.09 3.29 12.39
C LYS A 68 5.04 2.32 11.87
N LEU A 69 3.80 2.75 11.74
CA LEU A 69 2.69 1.91 11.27
C LEU A 69 2.71 1.64 9.76
N VAL A 70 3.34 2.53 8.98
CA VAL A 70 3.43 2.37 7.52
C VAL A 70 4.76 1.78 7.04
N ASP A 71 5.78 1.76 7.90
CA ASP A 71 7.02 1.03 7.62
C ASP A 71 6.79 -0.48 7.80
N LYS A 72 6.90 -1.24 6.70
CA LYS A 72 6.62 -2.69 6.70
C LYS A 72 7.53 -3.51 7.62
N TYR A 73 8.69 -2.99 8.01
CA TYR A 73 9.58 -3.64 8.96
C TYR A 73 9.21 -3.25 10.39
N GLU A 74 9.11 -1.96 10.70
CA GLU A 74 8.84 -1.49 12.07
C GLU A 74 7.45 -1.91 12.58
N VAL A 75 6.44 -1.93 11.70
CA VAL A 75 5.07 -2.28 12.08
C VAL A 75 4.96 -3.70 12.63
N LYS A 76 5.90 -4.59 12.28
CA LYS A 76 5.88 -5.99 12.72
C LYS A 76 5.99 -6.13 14.22
N GLN A 77 6.93 -5.40 14.84
CA GLN A 77 7.09 -5.42 16.28
C GLN A 77 5.81 -4.94 16.98
N ILE A 78 5.23 -3.85 16.49
CA ILE A 78 3.98 -3.29 17.02
C ILE A 78 2.84 -4.32 16.96
N VAL A 79 2.68 -5.00 15.81
CA VAL A 79 1.63 -6.01 15.66
C VAL A 79 1.94 -7.24 16.52
N GLY A 80 3.20 -7.67 16.60
CA GLY A 80 3.64 -8.80 17.41
C GLY A 80 3.38 -8.59 18.90
N GLU A 81 3.60 -7.37 19.40
CA GLU A 81 3.27 -6.98 20.78
C GLU A 81 1.75 -6.96 21.06
N ILE A 82 0.91 -6.69 20.06
CA ILE A 82 -0.55 -6.58 20.22
C ILE A 82 -1.24 -7.94 20.12
N ILE A 83 -0.88 -8.76 19.12
CA ILE A 83 -1.60 -10.01 18.82
C ILE A 83 -0.73 -11.26 18.91
N GLY A 84 0.58 -11.12 19.16
CA GLY A 84 1.53 -12.22 19.31
C GLY A 84 2.42 -12.43 18.07
N GLU A 85 3.68 -12.76 18.32
CA GLU A 85 4.72 -13.00 17.31
C GLU A 85 4.38 -14.16 16.34
N SER A 86 3.53 -15.11 16.75
CA SER A 86 3.07 -16.20 15.90
C SER A 86 2.29 -15.74 14.67
N HIS A 87 1.79 -14.49 14.67
CA HIS A 87 1.08 -13.89 13.54
C HIS A 87 1.99 -13.05 12.62
N ILE A 88 3.27 -12.89 12.96
CA ILE A 88 4.22 -12.12 12.18
C ILE A 88 4.94 -13.02 11.18
N ILE A 89 4.92 -12.61 9.90
CA ILE A 89 5.64 -13.32 8.85
C ILE A 89 7.15 -13.27 9.17
N PRO A 90 7.90 -14.38 9.07
CA PRO A 90 9.35 -14.34 9.26
C PRO A 90 10.05 -13.40 8.27
N THR A 91 10.88 -12.49 8.80
CA THR A 91 11.82 -11.66 8.02
C THR A 91 13.20 -12.26 8.10
N TYR A 92 13.81 -12.53 6.95
CA TYR A 92 15.15 -13.10 6.86
C TYR A 92 16.26 -12.04 6.96
N GLY A 93 15.97 -10.81 6.55
CA GLY A 93 16.94 -9.72 6.62
C GLY A 93 16.33 -8.37 6.28
N VAL A 94 17.07 -7.33 6.65
CA VAL A 94 16.78 -5.91 6.37
C VAL A 94 18.08 -5.23 5.98
N TRP A 95 18.05 -4.46 4.90
CA TRP A 95 19.23 -3.82 4.32
C TRP A 95 18.93 -2.40 3.87
N ASN A 96 19.94 -1.53 3.92
CA ASN A 96 19.80 -0.13 3.50
C ASN A 96 20.03 0.04 1.99
N THR A 97 20.73 -0.90 1.36
CA THR A 97 21.02 -0.90 -0.08
C THR A 97 20.81 -2.29 -0.67
N PHE A 98 20.66 -2.36 -2.00
CA PHE A 98 20.55 -3.66 -2.67
C PHE A 98 21.86 -4.46 -2.63
N ASP A 99 23.01 -3.77 -2.64
CA ASP A 99 24.33 -4.41 -2.60
C ASP A 99 24.63 -5.10 -1.25
N GLU A 100 23.95 -4.69 -0.18
CA GLU A 100 24.03 -5.34 1.13
C GLU A 100 23.22 -6.66 1.21
N VAL A 101 22.34 -6.94 0.24
CA VAL A 101 21.48 -8.12 0.28
C VAL A 101 22.30 -9.40 0.11
N ASP A 102 22.42 -10.18 1.19
CA ASP A 102 23.12 -11.46 1.18
C ASP A 102 22.22 -12.58 0.65
N PHE A 103 22.24 -12.81 -0.67
CA PHE A 103 21.49 -13.91 -1.31
C PHE A 103 21.95 -15.31 -0.86
N ASN A 104 23.15 -15.46 -0.29
CA ASN A 104 23.64 -16.76 0.14
C ASN A 104 22.94 -17.23 1.41
N SER A 105 22.65 -16.32 2.35
CA SER A 105 21.89 -16.64 3.57
C SER A 105 20.38 -16.82 3.35
N LEU A 106 19.85 -16.39 2.21
CA LEU A 106 18.42 -16.51 1.90
C LEU A 106 18.01 -17.92 1.45
N PRO A 107 16.78 -18.37 1.73
CA PRO A 107 16.26 -19.65 1.24
C PRO A 107 16.07 -19.64 -0.29
N LYS A 108 15.75 -20.80 -0.87
CA LYS A 108 15.48 -20.95 -2.31
C LYS A 108 14.34 -20.04 -2.80
N GLU A 109 13.30 -19.86 -1.98
CA GLU A 109 12.13 -19.03 -2.25
C GLU A 109 11.90 -17.96 -1.17
N PHE A 110 11.65 -16.71 -1.58
CA PHE A 110 11.38 -15.58 -0.70
C PHE A 110 10.73 -14.41 -1.45
N VAL A 111 10.35 -13.38 -0.71
CA VAL A 111 9.84 -12.12 -1.26
C VAL A 111 10.78 -10.98 -0.91
N LEU A 112 11.22 -10.20 -1.90
CA LEU A 112 11.89 -8.91 -1.68
C LEU A 112 10.90 -7.76 -1.81
N LYS A 113 10.98 -6.78 -0.93
CA LYS A 113 10.16 -5.56 -1.00
C LYS A 113 10.81 -4.42 -0.22
N CYS A 114 10.49 -3.19 -0.61
CA CYS A 114 10.86 -2.01 0.14
C CYS A 114 9.93 -1.80 1.35
N THR A 115 10.47 -1.23 2.43
CA THR A 115 9.70 -0.94 3.65
C THR A 115 8.70 0.20 3.48
N HIS A 116 9.11 1.27 2.80
CA HIS A 116 8.46 2.59 2.75
C HIS A 116 7.44 2.79 1.63
N ASP A 117 7.33 1.86 0.67
CA ASP A 117 6.62 2.11 -0.58
C ASP A 117 5.35 1.26 -0.77
N SER A 118 4.80 1.28 -1.99
CA SER A 118 3.84 0.28 -2.44
C SER A 118 4.23 -0.17 -3.85
N GLY A 119 4.32 -1.48 -4.08
CA GLY A 119 4.52 -2.05 -5.43
C GLY A 119 5.94 -2.46 -5.78
N SER A 120 6.94 -2.30 -4.90
CA SER A 120 8.30 -2.83 -5.10
C SER A 120 8.42 -4.36 -5.02
N VAL A 121 7.34 -5.07 -4.68
CA VAL A 121 7.37 -6.50 -4.35
C VAL A 121 7.87 -7.33 -5.53
N VAL A 122 8.89 -8.16 -5.29
CA VAL A 122 9.37 -9.19 -6.20
C VAL A 122 9.33 -10.56 -5.51
N ILE A 123 8.65 -11.51 -6.14
CA ILE A 123 8.57 -12.89 -5.67
C ILE A 123 9.72 -13.68 -6.29
N ILE A 124 10.60 -14.23 -5.46
CA ILE A 124 11.70 -15.10 -5.87
C ILE A 124 11.27 -16.55 -5.64
N ARG A 125 11.03 -17.28 -6.73
CA ARG A 125 10.67 -18.71 -6.74
C ARG A 125 11.87 -19.64 -6.89
N ASP A 126 12.97 -19.11 -7.38
CA ASP A 126 14.24 -19.82 -7.45
C ASP A 126 15.36 -18.77 -7.41
N LYS A 127 16.05 -18.64 -6.27
CA LYS A 127 17.14 -17.67 -6.11
C LYS A 127 18.32 -17.87 -7.05
N ASP A 128 18.50 -19.08 -7.58
CA ASP A 128 19.61 -19.42 -8.47
C ASP A 128 19.30 -19.04 -9.93
N ASN A 129 18.04 -18.69 -10.22
CA ASN A 129 17.57 -18.28 -11.55
C ASN A 129 16.97 -16.87 -11.52
N VAL A 130 17.71 -15.91 -10.94
CA VAL A 130 17.32 -14.50 -10.88
C VAL A 130 18.34 -13.62 -11.60
N ASP A 131 17.85 -12.62 -12.33
CA ASP A 131 18.70 -11.55 -12.85
C ASP A 131 18.95 -10.53 -11.74
N LYS A 132 20.10 -10.65 -11.06
CA LYS A 132 20.49 -9.74 -9.97
C LYS A 132 20.70 -8.30 -10.46
N ALA A 133 21.08 -8.09 -11.72
CA ALA A 133 21.26 -6.75 -12.28
C ALA A 133 19.91 -6.07 -12.51
N GLU A 134 18.91 -6.82 -13.00
CA GLU A 134 17.53 -6.33 -13.12
C GLU A 134 16.94 -6.00 -11.74
N LEU A 135 17.11 -6.91 -10.77
CA LEU A 135 16.66 -6.69 -9.40
C LEU A 135 17.28 -5.42 -8.79
N LYS A 136 18.59 -5.25 -8.94
CA LYS A 136 19.30 -4.05 -8.48
C LYS A 136 18.67 -2.78 -9.05
N ARG A 137 18.52 -2.71 -10.37
CA ARG A 137 17.91 -1.56 -11.05
C ARG A 137 16.50 -1.28 -10.55
N HIS A 138 15.68 -2.32 -10.39
CA HIS A 138 14.31 -2.20 -9.87
C HIS A 138 14.27 -1.64 -8.44
N PHE A 139 15.07 -2.21 -7.53
CA PHE A 139 15.08 -1.79 -6.14
C PHE A 139 15.69 -0.39 -5.94
N GLU A 140 16.76 -0.05 -6.67
CA GLU A 140 17.30 1.32 -6.65
C GLU A 140 16.28 2.35 -7.15
N GLU A 141 15.54 2.04 -8.22
CA GLU A 141 14.45 2.89 -8.69
C GLU A 141 13.35 3.02 -7.63
N CYS A 142 12.91 1.92 -7.02
CA CYS A 142 11.90 1.92 -5.97
C CYS A 142 12.34 2.71 -4.72
N MET A 143 13.58 2.53 -4.25
CA MET A 143 14.13 3.23 -3.09
C MET A 143 14.26 4.74 -3.30
N SER A 144 14.36 5.20 -4.55
CA SER A 144 14.39 6.64 -4.88
C SER A 144 13.03 7.34 -4.74
N LYS A 145 11.93 6.57 -4.70
CA LYS A 145 10.55 7.10 -4.71
C LYS A 145 10.13 7.46 -3.29
N ARG A 146 9.33 8.52 -3.17
CA ARG A 146 8.72 8.93 -1.90
C ARG A 146 7.22 9.07 -2.06
N ILE A 147 6.44 8.24 -1.34
CA ILE A 147 4.97 8.29 -1.39
C ILE A 147 4.44 9.70 -1.10
N TYR A 148 5.07 10.40 -0.16
CA TYR A 148 4.70 11.76 0.20
C TYR A 148 4.72 12.75 -0.99
N ASP A 149 5.65 12.58 -1.94
CA ASP A 149 5.83 13.53 -3.04
C ASP A 149 4.65 13.56 -4.02
N TYR A 150 3.91 12.47 -4.14
CA TYR A 150 2.76 12.38 -5.05
C TYR A 150 1.42 12.21 -4.33
N ALA A 151 1.39 11.60 -3.15
CA ALA A 151 0.15 11.33 -2.43
C ALA A 151 -0.09 12.26 -1.24
N ARG A 152 0.95 13.01 -0.79
CA ARG A 152 0.97 13.77 0.47
C ARG A 152 0.50 12.96 1.68
N GLU A 153 0.76 11.66 1.68
CA GLU A 153 0.45 10.81 2.82
C GLU A 153 1.49 11.02 3.91
N TRP A 154 1.13 11.83 4.91
CA TRP A 154 2.03 12.28 5.97
C TRP A 154 2.78 11.14 6.65
N ALA A 155 2.10 10.03 6.93
CA ALA A 155 2.68 8.87 7.60
C ALA A 155 3.95 8.36 6.90
N TYR A 156 4.00 8.42 5.56
CA TYR A 156 5.14 7.94 4.78
C TYR A 156 6.29 8.94 4.65
N ARG A 157 6.16 10.17 5.14
CA ARG A 157 7.11 11.26 4.86
C ARG A 157 8.53 10.94 5.32
N ASP A 158 8.63 10.38 6.53
CA ASP A 158 9.89 10.18 7.26
C ASP A 158 10.26 8.70 7.41
N VAL A 159 9.68 7.82 6.58
CA VAL A 159 10.05 6.40 6.55
C VAL A 159 11.35 6.24 5.79
N SER A 160 12.37 5.66 6.44
CA SER A 160 13.65 5.34 5.79
C SER A 160 13.48 4.21 4.76
N PRO A 161 13.88 4.40 3.50
CA PRO A 161 13.91 3.33 2.52
C PRO A 161 14.87 2.22 2.90
N ARG A 162 14.34 1.02 3.08
CA ARG A 162 15.09 -0.23 3.30
C ARG A 162 14.50 -1.34 2.45
N ILE A 163 15.28 -2.38 2.20
CA ILE A 163 14.84 -3.62 1.54
C ILE A 163 14.71 -4.69 2.61
N ILE A 164 13.63 -5.47 2.56
CA ILE A 164 13.43 -6.64 3.42
C ILE A 164 13.21 -7.88 2.58
N ALA A 165 13.71 -9.01 3.06
CA ALA A 165 13.40 -10.34 2.57
C ALA A 165 12.47 -11.06 3.55
N GLU A 166 11.37 -11.61 3.05
CA GLU A 166 10.41 -12.34 3.87
C GLU A 166 10.11 -13.73 3.31
N LYS A 167 9.62 -14.60 4.19
CA LYS A 167 9.07 -15.89 3.80
C LYS A 167 7.97 -15.71 2.76
N TYR A 168 8.06 -16.45 1.66
CA TYR A 168 6.97 -16.54 0.69
C TYR A 168 5.79 -17.30 1.32
N MET A 169 4.59 -16.72 1.23
CA MET A 169 3.38 -17.23 1.88
C MET A 169 2.25 -17.34 0.87
N PHE A 170 1.40 -18.34 1.08
CA PHE A 170 0.16 -18.60 0.33
C PHE A 170 -0.88 -19.17 1.31
N ASP A 171 -2.14 -19.05 0.92
CA ASP A 171 -3.27 -19.63 1.66
C ASP A 171 -3.50 -21.09 1.24
N GLU A 172 -4.62 -21.68 1.64
CA GLU A 172 -4.97 -23.07 1.30
C GLU A 172 -5.03 -23.37 -0.21
N SER A 173 -5.08 -22.35 -1.07
CA SER A 173 -5.00 -22.51 -2.52
C SER A 173 -3.62 -22.94 -3.02
N GLY A 174 -2.57 -22.69 -2.25
CA GLY A 174 -1.18 -22.90 -2.68
C GLY A 174 -0.62 -21.81 -3.59
N VAL A 175 -1.42 -20.81 -3.98
CA VAL A 175 -1.07 -19.86 -5.06
C VAL A 175 -1.00 -18.41 -4.60
N GLU A 176 -1.95 -17.94 -3.81
CA GLU A 176 -2.04 -16.53 -3.38
C GLU A 176 -2.48 -16.38 -1.93
N LEU A 177 -2.63 -15.15 -1.45
CA LEU A 177 -3.23 -14.83 -0.15
C LEU A 177 -4.53 -14.05 -0.36
N LYS A 178 -5.56 -14.38 0.41
CA LYS A 178 -6.73 -13.51 0.61
C LYS A 178 -6.28 -12.18 1.24
N ASP A 179 -6.75 -11.07 0.67
CA ASP A 179 -6.51 -9.72 1.21
C ASP A 179 -7.77 -9.24 1.95
N TYR A 180 -7.61 -8.98 3.25
CA TYR A 180 -8.66 -8.47 4.11
C TYR A 180 -8.49 -6.98 4.34
N LYS A 181 -9.53 -6.19 4.06
CA LYS A 181 -9.55 -4.74 4.32
C LYS A 181 -10.68 -4.39 5.27
N LEU A 182 -10.31 -3.78 6.39
CA LEU A 182 -11.25 -3.38 7.43
C LEU A 182 -11.50 -1.89 7.35
N PHE A 183 -12.74 -1.50 7.05
CA PHE A 183 -13.17 -0.11 7.08
C PHE A 183 -13.62 0.23 8.51
N THR A 184 -12.82 1.06 9.18
CA THR A 184 -12.97 1.39 10.59
C THR A 184 -13.41 2.83 10.76
N PHE A 185 -14.48 3.04 11.53
CA PHE A 185 -15.05 4.36 11.82
C PHE A 185 -15.12 4.54 13.33
N ASN A 186 -14.50 5.61 13.84
CA ASN A 186 -14.44 5.92 15.28
C ASN A 186 -13.99 4.71 16.13
N GLY A 187 -12.92 4.04 15.68
CA GLY A 187 -12.35 2.87 16.38
C GLY A 187 -13.12 1.56 16.23
N LYS A 188 -14.22 1.51 15.46
CA LYS A 188 -15.00 0.29 15.24
C LYS A 188 -14.98 -0.10 13.77
N ALA A 189 -14.49 -1.32 13.48
CA ALA A 189 -14.63 -1.91 12.15
C ALA A 189 -16.12 -2.00 11.80
N LYS A 190 -16.51 -1.69 10.56
CA LYS A 190 -17.91 -1.74 10.11
C LYS A 190 -18.10 -2.57 8.86
N ILE A 191 -17.10 -2.58 7.97
CA ILE A 191 -17.13 -3.35 6.72
C ILE A 191 -15.83 -4.12 6.64
N ILE A 192 -15.93 -5.41 6.37
CA ILE A 192 -14.82 -6.29 6.03
C ILE A 192 -14.91 -6.56 4.53
N GLN A 193 -13.92 -6.12 3.77
CA GLN A 193 -13.77 -6.46 2.36
C GLN A 193 -12.78 -7.61 2.25
N VAL A 194 -13.15 -8.63 1.46
CA VAL A 194 -12.31 -9.80 1.17
C VAL A 194 -12.04 -9.85 -0.33
N ASP A 195 -10.77 -9.72 -0.71
CA ASP A 195 -10.30 -9.84 -2.08
C ASP A 195 -9.58 -11.19 -2.28
N PHE A 196 -9.95 -11.91 -3.34
CA PHE A 196 -9.40 -13.22 -3.71
C PHE A 196 -9.38 -13.40 -5.23
N ASN A 197 -8.70 -14.42 -5.73
CA ASN A 197 -8.45 -14.65 -7.17
C ASN A 197 -7.79 -13.44 -7.85
N ARG A 198 -6.91 -12.72 -7.16
CA ARG A 198 -6.44 -11.41 -7.61
C ARG A 198 -5.61 -11.49 -8.90
N PHE A 199 -4.99 -12.64 -9.13
CA PHE A 199 -4.17 -12.90 -10.31
C PHE A 199 -4.87 -13.78 -11.36
N SER A 200 -6.04 -14.36 -11.04
CA SER A 200 -6.75 -15.34 -11.89
C SER A 200 -8.21 -14.95 -12.20
N GLY A 201 -8.61 -13.73 -11.87
CA GLY A 201 -9.96 -13.21 -12.05
C GLY A 201 -10.49 -12.62 -10.77
N HIS A 202 -10.04 -11.40 -10.46
CA HIS A 202 -10.19 -10.74 -9.17
C HIS A 202 -11.66 -10.68 -8.73
N LYS A 203 -11.95 -11.28 -7.58
CA LYS A 203 -13.25 -11.27 -6.91
C LYS A 203 -13.19 -10.51 -5.60
N ARG A 204 -14.33 -9.96 -5.23
CA ARG A 204 -14.51 -9.17 -4.01
C ARG A 204 -15.85 -9.43 -3.37
N LEU A 205 -15.83 -9.60 -2.06
CA LEU A 205 -17.01 -9.66 -1.21
C LEU A 205 -16.89 -8.63 -0.08
N TYR A 206 -18.04 -8.23 0.47
CA TYR A 206 -18.14 -7.34 1.62
C TYR A 206 -18.99 -8.02 2.69
N TYR A 207 -18.59 -7.83 3.94
CA TYR A 207 -19.25 -8.41 5.10
C TYR A 207 -19.40 -7.39 6.22
N SER A 208 -20.40 -7.59 7.06
CA SER A 208 -20.47 -6.98 8.39
C SER A 208 -19.37 -7.57 9.30
N ARG A 209 -19.28 -7.09 10.54
CA ARG A 209 -18.33 -7.66 11.51
C ARG A 209 -18.74 -9.07 11.95
N GLU A 210 -20.04 -9.34 11.87
CA GLU A 210 -20.70 -10.60 12.19
C GLU A 210 -20.62 -11.59 11.02
N TRP A 211 -19.84 -11.27 9.97
CA TRP A 211 -19.67 -12.07 8.75
C TRP A 211 -20.95 -12.24 7.93
N GLU A 212 -21.90 -11.32 8.05
CA GLU A 212 -23.08 -11.28 7.18
C GLU A 212 -22.70 -10.58 5.87
N LYS A 213 -22.97 -11.22 4.72
CA LYS A 213 -22.68 -10.64 3.41
C LYS A 213 -23.45 -9.33 3.22
N LEU A 214 -22.75 -8.30 2.79
CA LEU A 214 -23.32 -6.99 2.46
C LEU A 214 -23.47 -6.85 0.95
N GLU A 215 -24.63 -6.36 0.52
CA GLU A 215 -24.92 -6.01 -0.87
C GLU A 215 -24.30 -4.65 -1.22
N LEU A 216 -22.96 -4.62 -1.30
CA LEU A 216 -22.15 -3.45 -1.63
C LEU A 216 -21.28 -3.72 -2.86
N SER A 217 -21.05 -2.68 -3.67
CA SER A 217 -20.07 -2.74 -4.76
C SER A 217 -19.28 -1.44 -4.86
N ILE A 218 -17.98 -1.55 -5.13
CA ILE A 218 -17.08 -0.41 -5.35
C ILE A 218 -16.16 -0.78 -6.52
N LEU A 219 -16.33 -0.11 -7.66
CA LEU A 219 -15.52 -0.17 -8.90
C LEU A 219 -15.44 -1.53 -9.62
N ILE A 220 -15.25 -2.63 -8.89
CA ILE A 220 -15.29 -4.02 -9.37
C ILE A 220 -16.63 -4.60 -8.92
N LYS A 221 -17.33 -5.33 -9.80
CA LYS A 221 -18.58 -6.01 -9.45
C LYS A 221 -18.32 -6.99 -8.31
N SER A 222 -19.20 -6.99 -7.31
CA SER A 222 -19.20 -7.98 -6.23
C SER A 222 -19.31 -9.38 -6.82
N SER A 223 -18.64 -10.36 -6.22
CA SER A 223 -18.81 -11.76 -6.63
C SER A 223 -20.10 -12.33 -6.03
N ASP A 224 -20.79 -13.17 -6.80
CA ASP A 224 -21.96 -13.91 -6.30
C ASP A 224 -21.56 -15.17 -5.52
N LYS A 225 -20.33 -15.64 -5.69
CA LYS A 225 -19.81 -16.82 -4.98
C LYS A 225 -19.40 -16.42 -3.56
N VAL A 226 -20.08 -17.01 -2.57
CA VAL A 226 -19.72 -16.93 -1.15
C VAL A 226 -18.47 -17.79 -0.92
N ILE A 227 -17.51 -17.25 -0.15
CA ILE A 227 -16.31 -17.98 0.32
C ILE A 227 -16.70 -18.77 1.57
#